data_AF-A0A351EHG0-F1
#
_entry.id   AF-A0A351EHG0-F1
#
_cell.length_a   1.000
_cell.length_b   1.000
_cell.length_c   1.000
_cell.angle_alpha   90.00
_cell.angle_beta   90.00
_cell.angle_gamma   90.00
#
_symmetry.space_group_name_H-M   'P 1'
#
loop_
_entity.id
_entity.type
_entity.pdbx_description
1 polymer ?
#
loop_
_entity_poly.entity_id
_entity_poly.type
_entity_poly.pdbx_seq_one_letter_code
_entity_poly.pdbx_strand_id
1 'polypeptide(L)'
;MIPDEVHSQHKAAPSVYRVTPHDLATSGNLAKRRSTHLIFLSTALGTFLVTANVSTMNVAFPDLEQTFLNTSRGALTWVLNAYTISFAALLIPAGRLADRFGRRRVFMLGLAVFAASSLLVGAAPNFLIVVTARVAQGVGGALLTPASLGLLLAGTPDSMRMATVAKWGSLT
;
A
#
# COMPACT_ATOMS: atom_id res chain seq x y z
N MET A 1 -44.29 -15.46 -72.23
CA MET A 1 -44.87 -16.65 -71.59
C MET A 1 -43.75 -17.27 -70.75
N ILE A 2 -43.43 -16.66 -69.59
CA ILE A 2 -43.94 -16.96 -68.23
C ILE A 2 -43.19 -18.18 -67.61
N PRO A 3 -42.64 -18.16 -66.37
CA PRO A 3 -42.08 -17.05 -65.57
C PRO A 3 -40.99 -17.49 -64.51
N ASP A 4 -40.64 -16.56 -63.62
CA ASP A 4 -40.25 -16.63 -62.18
C ASP A 4 -39.11 -17.55 -61.67
N GLU A 5 -37.95 -17.06 -61.19
CA GLU A 5 -37.64 -16.32 -59.94
C GLU A 5 -37.27 -17.27 -58.75
N VAL A 6 -36.41 -16.77 -57.83
CA VAL A 6 -36.20 -17.26 -56.45
C VAL A 6 -35.26 -18.49 -56.33
N HIS A 7 -34.11 -18.53 -55.63
CA HIS A 7 -33.62 -17.80 -54.46
C HIS A 7 -32.07 -17.89 -54.38
N SER A 8 -31.39 -16.74 -54.41
CA SER A 8 -29.99 -16.62 -54.00
C SER A 8 -29.92 -16.63 -52.48
N GLN A 9 -29.60 -17.79 -51.88
CA GLN A 9 -29.37 -17.90 -50.44
C GLN A 9 -28.00 -17.32 -50.07
N HIS A 10 -27.96 -16.01 -49.88
CA HIS A 10 -26.92 -15.37 -49.08
C HIS A 10 -27.15 -15.77 -47.62
N LYS A 11 -26.46 -16.83 -47.19
CA LYS A 11 -26.45 -17.31 -45.81
C LYS A 11 -25.80 -16.24 -44.92
N ALA A 12 -26.62 -15.33 -44.40
CA ALA A 12 -26.21 -14.32 -43.44
C ALA A 12 -25.59 -15.01 -42.21
N ALA A 13 -24.34 -14.67 -41.91
CA ALA A 13 -23.66 -15.11 -40.69
C ALA A 13 -24.49 -14.65 -39.47
N PRO A 14 -24.71 -15.53 -38.47
CA PRO A 14 -25.52 -15.19 -37.30
C PRO A 14 -24.96 -13.96 -36.59
N SER A 15 -25.80 -12.94 -36.43
CA SER A 15 -25.49 -11.62 -35.84
C SER A 15 -25.16 -11.64 -34.35
N VAL A 16 -24.95 -12.83 -33.76
CA VAL A 16 -24.91 -13.05 -32.31
C VAL A 16 -23.56 -12.70 -31.68
N TYR A 17 -22.53 -12.40 -32.47
CA TYR A 17 -21.19 -12.04 -31.95
C TYR A 17 -20.60 -10.80 -32.62
N ARG A 18 -21.38 -9.71 -32.69
CA ARG A 18 -20.80 -8.39 -33.02
C ARG A 18 -20.41 -7.69 -31.72
N VAL A 19 -19.32 -8.15 -31.09
CA VAL A 19 -18.69 -7.40 -30.00
C VAL A 19 -18.09 -6.14 -30.62
N THR A 20 -18.76 -5.01 -30.43
CA THR A 20 -18.31 -3.71 -30.92
C THR A 20 -16.97 -3.36 -30.25
N PRO A 21 -15.94 -2.91 -30.99
CA PRO A 21 -14.63 -2.56 -30.42
C PRO A 21 -14.72 -1.54 -29.26
N HIS A 22 -15.79 -0.73 -29.26
CA HIS A 22 -16.10 0.23 -28.21
C HIS A 22 -16.36 -0.44 -26.85
N ASP A 23 -16.96 -1.63 -26.80
CA ASP A 23 -17.35 -2.32 -25.56
C ASP A 23 -16.16 -3.01 -24.89
N LEU A 24 -15.18 -3.49 -25.67
CA LEU A 24 -13.92 -4.03 -25.15
C LEU A 24 -13.04 -2.91 -24.58
N ALA A 25 -13.04 -1.75 -25.23
CA ALA A 25 -12.26 -0.59 -24.81
C ALA A 25 -12.82 0.06 -23.52
N THR A 26 -14.15 0.19 -23.38
CA THR A 26 -14.78 0.70 -22.16
C THR A 26 -14.66 -0.28 -21.00
N SER A 27 -14.93 -1.57 -21.21
CA SER A 27 -14.79 -2.61 -20.17
C SER A 27 -13.36 -2.72 -19.65
N GLY A 28 -12.38 -2.69 -20.57
CA GLY A 28 -10.96 -2.66 -20.24
C GLY A 28 -10.56 -1.40 -19.48
N ASN A 29 -11.08 -0.22 -19.86
CA ASN A 29 -10.80 1.04 -19.18
C ASN A 29 -11.44 1.12 -17.79
N LEU A 30 -12.66 0.62 -17.58
CA LEU A 30 -13.30 0.60 -16.26
C LEU A 30 -12.57 -0.38 -15.32
N ALA A 31 -12.23 -1.58 -15.78
CA ALA A 31 -11.47 -2.55 -14.99
C ALA A 31 -10.06 -2.02 -14.64
N LYS A 32 -9.38 -1.37 -15.61
CA LYS A 32 -8.07 -0.76 -15.42
C LYS A 32 -8.13 0.45 -14.48
N ARG A 33 -9.12 1.35 -14.62
CA ARG A 33 -9.37 2.47 -13.69
C ARG A 33 -9.66 1.97 -12.27
N ARG A 34 -10.54 0.97 -12.12
CA ARG A 34 -10.89 0.42 -10.81
C ARG A 34 -9.70 -0.22 -10.10
N SER A 35 -8.83 -0.91 -10.85
CA SER A 35 -7.57 -1.46 -10.33
C SER A 35 -6.60 -0.35 -9.88
N THR A 36 -6.42 0.70 -10.68
CA THR A 36 -5.56 1.85 -10.32
C THR A 36 -6.06 2.60 -9.07
N HIS A 37 -7.38 2.80 -8.94
CA HIS A 37 -7.97 3.43 -7.75
C HIS A 37 -7.80 2.59 -6.48
N LEU A 38 -7.94 1.26 -6.56
CA LEU A 38 -7.72 0.37 -5.43
C LEU A 38 -6.24 0.33 -5.01
N ILE A 39 -5.31 0.34 -5.97
CA ILE A 39 -3.88 0.43 -5.70
C ILE A 39 -3.57 1.75 -5.00
N PHE A 40 -4.04 2.88 -5.55
CA PHE A 40 -3.87 4.20 -4.94
C PHE A 40 -4.40 4.24 -3.51
N LEU A 41 -5.64 3.78 -3.29
CA LEU A 41 -6.29 3.79 -1.98
C LEU A 41 -5.50 2.93 -0.98
N SER A 42 -5.08 1.72 -1.37
CA SER A 42 -4.29 0.86 -0.49
C SER A 42 -2.94 1.48 -0.11
N THR A 43 -2.25 2.12 -1.06
CA THR A 43 -0.95 2.78 -0.81
C THR A 43 -1.08 4.05 0.03
N ALA A 44 -2.16 4.82 -0.19
CA ALA A 44 -2.47 6.00 0.60
C ALA A 44 -2.81 5.61 2.04
N LEU A 45 -3.66 4.59 2.23
CA LEU A 45 -3.99 4.07 3.56
C LEU A 45 -2.75 3.54 4.28
N GLY A 46 -1.91 2.76 3.59
CA GLY A 46 -0.67 2.24 4.17
C GLY A 46 0.29 3.33 4.60
N THR A 47 0.46 4.38 3.79
CA THR A 47 1.32 5.52 4.13
C THR A 47 0.74 6.31 5.31
N PHE A 48 -0.58 6.56 5.28
CA PHE A 48 -1.28 7.24 6.37
C PHE A 48 -1.15 6.48 7.71
N LEU A 49 -1.30 5.15 7.71
CA LEU A 49 -1.14 4.31 8.90
C LEU A 49 0.27 4.42 9.50
N VAL A 50 1.30 4.47 8.65
CA VAL A 50 2.70 4.63 9.09
C VAL A 50 2.92 6.00 9.73
N THR A 51 2.42 7.08 9.11
CA THR A 51 2.52 8.43 9.67
C THR A 51 1.76 8.54 11.00
N ALA A 52 0.51 8.04 11.05
CA ALA A 52 -0.34 8.12 12.23
C ALA A 52 0.27 7.41 13.46
N ASN A 53 1.02 6.33 13.25
CA ASN A 53 1.62 5.54 14.33
C ASN A 53 2.60 6.32 15.22
N VAL A 54 3.34 7.28 14.65
CA VAL A 54 4.28 8.10 15.42
C VAL A 54 3.51 8.97 16.42
N SER A 55 2.42 9.61 15.96
CA SER A 55 1.56 10.45 16.79
C SER A 55 0.86 9.65 17.89
N THR A 56 0.32 8.48 17.58
CA THR A 56 -0.35 7.62 18.57
C THR A 56 0.59 7.21 19.71
N MET A 57 1.86 6.88 19.40
CA MET A 57 2.81 6.50 20.44
C MET A 57 3.27 7.66 21.32
N ASN A 58 3.34 8.87 20.77
CA ASN A 58 3.63 10.05 21.60
C ASN A 58 2.50 10.30 22.62
N VAL A 59 1.24 10.04 22.23
CA VAL A 59 0.09 10.14 23.13
C VAL A 59 0.06 9.00 24.16
N ALA A 60 0.50 7.79 23.78
CA ALA A 60 0.55 6.63 24.68
C ALA A 60 1.77 6.63 25.63
N PHE A 61 2.73 7.54 25.43
CA PHE A 61 3.97 7.57 26.21
C PHE A 61 3.74 7.78 27.73
N PRO A 62 2.85 8.68 28.17
CA PRO A 62 2.51 8.82 29.59
C PRO A 62 1.91 7.53 30.18
N ASP A 63 1.12 6.77 29.42
CA ASP A 63 0.54 5.50 29.87
C ASP A 63 1.63 4.42 30.02
N LEU A 64 2.65 4.44 29.16
CA LEU A 64 3.83 3.57 29.29
C LEU A 64 4.63 3.91 30.56
N GLU A 65 4.78 5.19 30.91
CA GLU A 65 5.42 5.61 32.15
C GLU A 65 4.67 5.11 33.40
N GLN A 66 3.33 5.15 33.38
CA GLN A 66 2.50 4.67 34.48
C GLN A 66 2.47 3.15 34.60
N THR A 67 2.53 2.43 33.47
CA THR A 67 2.47 0.96 33.44
C THR A 67 3.81 0.34 33.82
N PHE A 68 4.93 0.93 33.40
CA PHE A 68 6.27 0.39 33.62
C PHE A 68 7.05 1.16 34.69
N LEU A 69 6.51 1.20 35.92
CA LEU A 69 7.06 1.95 37.07
C LEU A 69 8.52 1.59 37.41
N ASN A 70 8.95 0.37 37.10
CA ASN A 70 10.31 -0.12 37.36
C ASN A 70 11.30 0.17 36.22
N THR A 71 10.86 0.79 35.13
CA THR A 71 11.69 1.09 33.95
C THR A 71 12.10 2.56 33.98
N SER A 72 13.39 2.86 33.77
CA SER A 72 13.85 4.24 33.77
C SER A 72 13.23 5.04 32.62
N ARG A 73 12.98 6.33 32.83
CA ARG A 73 12.51 7.23 31.76
C ARG A 73 13.41 7.20 30.52
N GLY A 74 14.73 7.12 30.73
CA GLY A 74 15.70 6.96 29.65
C GLY A 74 15.49 5.67 28.86
N ALA A 75 15.20 4.55 29.53
CA ALA A 75 14.85 3.31 28.87
C ALA A 75 13.55 3.46 28.06
N LEU A 76 12.50 4.08 28.60
CA LEU A 76 11.22 4.27 27.90
C LEU A 76 11.36 5.02 26.57
N THR A 77 12.31 5.97 26.44
CA THR A 77 12.56 6.66 25.17
C THR A 77 12.95 5.72 24.02
N TRP A 78 13.48 4.52 24.32
CA TRP A 78 13.78 3.50 23.31
C TRP A 78 12.55 3.00 22.57
N VAL A 79 11.35 3.12 23.14
CA VAL A 79 10.10 2.78 22.43
C VAL A 79 9.95 3.66 21.18
N LEU A 80 10.27 4.95 21.29
CA LEU A 80 10.23 5.88 20.16
C LEU A 80 11.46 5.72 19.27
N ASN A 81 12.65 5.66 19.87
CA ASN A 81 13.91 5.63 19.12
C ASN A 81 14.11 4.34 18.34
N ALA A 82 13.70 3.18 18.86
CA ALA A 82 13.87 1.89 18.18
C ALA A 82 13.14 1.85 16.84
N TYR A 83 11.94 2.43 16.77
CA TYR A 83 11.20 2.59 15.52
C TYR A 83 11.96 3.50 14.55
N THR A 84 12.36 4.69 14.99
CA THR A 84 13.02 5.69 14.12
C THR A 84 14.35 5.16 13.58
N ILE A 85 15.17 4.55 14.43
CA ILE A 85 16.48 4.01 14.04
C ILE A 85 16.32 2.88 13.02
N SER A 86 15.44 1.91 13.31
CA SER A 86 15.22 0.78 12.41
C SER A 86 14.60 1.22 11.08
N PHE A 87 13.64 2.14 11.12
CA PHE A 87 13.04 2.72 9.92
C PHE A 87 14.10 3.42 9.06
N ALA A 88 14.87 4.34 9.63
CA ALA A 88 15.88 5.11 8.91
C ALA A 88 16.98 4.23 8.31
N ALA A 89 17.46 3.24 9.09
CA ALA A 89 18.50 2.32 8.64
C ALA A 89 18.04 1.41 7.49
N LEU A 90 16.75 1.03 7.49
CA LEU A 90 16.21 0.07 6.52
C LEU A 90 15.52 0.72 5.33
N LEU A 91 15.25 2.03 5.34
CA LEU A 91 14.54 2.72 4.27
C LEU A 91 15.21 2.55 2.91
N ILE A 92 16.53 2.75 2.84
CA ILE A 92 17.30 2.64 1.59
C ILE A 92 17.36 1.17 1.12
N PRO A 93 17.75 0.18 1.97
CA PRO A 93 17.69 -1.23 1.61
C PRO A 93 16.30 -1.69 1.15
N ALA A 94 15.24 -1.26 1.84
CA ALA A 94 13.86 -1.61 1.54
C ALA A 94 13.42 -1.11 0.16
N GLY A 95 13.84 0.09 -0.24
CA GLY A 95 13.59 0.59 -1.60
C GLY A 95 14.19 -0.33 -2.66
N ARG A 96 15.47 -0.73 -2.49
CA ARG A 96 16.12 -1.68 -3.41
C ARG A 96 15.43 -3.04 -3.42
N LEU A 97 14.94 -3.50 -2.26
CA LEU A 97 14.19 -4.74 -2.15
C LEU A 97 12.86 -4.68 -2.91
N ALA A 98 12.13 -3.56 -2.78
CA ALA A 98 10.86 -3.31 -3.49
C ALA A 98 11.04 -3.29 -5.01
N ASP A 99 12.13 -2.68 -5.50
CA ASP A 99 12.44 -2.64 -6.93
C ASP A 99 12.85 -4.02 -7.47
N ARG A 100 13.55 -4.84 -6.68
CA ARG A 100 14.00 -6.19 -7.09
C ARG A 100 12.90 -7.24 -7.05
N PHE A 101 12.13 -7.32 -5.97
CA PHE A 101 11.15 -8.41 -5.74
C PHE A 101 9.73 -8.07 -6.18
N GLY A 102 9.51 -6.81 -6.55
CA GLY A 102 8.23 -6.28 -6.99
C GLY A 102 7.52 -5.52 -5.86
N ARG A 103 7.17 -4.27 -6.17
CA ARG A 103 6.61 -3.29 -5.23
C ARG A 103 5.34 -3.77 -4.52
N ARG A 104 4.45 -4.48 -5.23
CA ARG A 104 3.21 -5.04 -4.63
C ARG A 104 3.49 -6.07 -3.54
N ARG A 105 4.44 -6.99 -3.74
CA ARG A 105 4.75 -8.03 -2.75
C ARG A 105 5.39 -7.42 -1.51
N VAL A 106 6.33 -6.51 -1.70
CA VAL A 106 7.01 -5.82 -0.59
C VAL A 106 6.05 -4.94 0.19
N PHE A 107 5.12 -4.26 -0.48
CA PHE A 107 4.06 -3.51 0.19
C PHE A 107 3.19 -4.41 1.09
N MET A 108 2.72 -5.55 0.59
CA MET A 108 1.90 -6.48 1.39
C MET A 108 2.68 -7.09 2.56
N LEU A 109 3.97 -7.40 2.37
CA LEU A 109 4.84 -7.88 3.44
C LEU A 109 5.03 -6.81 4.52
N GLY A 110 5.35 -5.59 4.12
CA GLY A 110 5.50 -4.46 5.04
C GLY A 110 4.22 -4.19 5.83
N LEU A 111 3.05 -4.24 5.16
CA LEU A 111 1.75 -4.10 5.80
C LEU A 111 1.49 -5.19 6.84
N ALA A 112 1.78 -6.45 6.50
CA ALA A 112 1.59 -7.58 7.41
C ALA A 112 2.50 -7.47 8.65
N VAL A 113 3.77 -7.13 8.46
CA VAL A 113 4.74 -6.91 9.56
C VAL A 113 4.27 -5.77 10.44
N PHE A 114 3.87 -4.64 9.84
CA PHE A 114 3.38 -3.48 10.59
C PHE A 114 2.14 -3.83 11.41
N ALA A 115 1.13 -4.46 10.81
CA ALA A 115 -0.09 -4.86 11.51
C ALA A 115 0.18 -5.84 12.67
N ALA A 116 1.00 -6.87 12.44
CA ALA A 116 1.37 -7.84 13.47
C ALA A 116 2.12 -7.18 14.63
N SER A 117 3.08 -6.30 14.32
CA SER A 117 3.83 -5.56 15.33
C SER A 117 2.94 -4.63 16.17
N SER A 118 1.94 -3.97 15.56
CA SER A 118 0.98 -3.13 16.27
C SER A 118 0.15 -3.92 17.28
N LEU A 119 -0.29 -5.13 16.92
CA LEU A 119 -0.98 -6.03 17.84
C LEU A 119 -0.05 -6.48 18.98
N LEU A 120 1.22 -6.77 18.67
CA LEU A 120 2.22 -7.12 19.69
C LEU A 120 2.46 -6.00 20.70
N VAL A 121 2.49 -4.74 20.26
CA VAL A 121 2.65 -3.59 21.17
C VAL A 121 1.47 -3.49 22.13
N GLY A 122 0.23 -3.68 21.65
CA GLY A 122 -0.97 -3.65 22.51
C GLY A 122 -1.08 -4.82 23.48
N ALA A 123 -0.54 -5.99 23.12
CA ALA A 123 -0.55 -7.19 23.96
C ALA A 123 0.75 -7.39 24.78
N ALA A 124 1.67 -6.42 24.76
CA ALA A 124 3.01 -6.61 25.29
C ALA A 124 2.99 -6.77 26.83
N PRO A 125 3.50 -7.90 27.37
CA PRO A 125 3.53 -8.12 28.82
C PRO A 125 4.74 -7.48 29.52
N ASN A 126 5.76 -7.05 28.76
CA ASN A 126 6.94 -6.39 29.31
C ASN A 126 7.57 -5.40 28.32
N PHE A 127 8.42 -4.53 28.86
CA PHE A 127 9.09 -3.46 28.13
C PHE A 127 9.94 -3.95 26.94
N LEU A 128 10.64 -5.08 27.09
CA LEU A 128 11.47 -5.66 26.03
C LEU A 128 10.64 -6.05 24.80
N ILE A 129 9.44 -6.60 25.02
CA ILE A 129 8.51 -6.94 23.93
C ILE A 129 8.02 -5.67 23.22
N VAL A 130 7.76 -4.59 23.96
CA VAL A 130 7.40 -3.29 23.35
C VAL A 130 8.54 -2.82 22.44
N VAL A 131 9.79 -2.78 22.93
CA VAL A 131 10.93 -2.29 22.13
C VAL A 131 11.18 -3.16 20.89
N THR A 132 11.16 -4.48 21.03
CA THR A 132 11.36 -5.39 19.90
C THR A 132 10.23 -5.30 18.88
N ALA A 133 8.98 -5.18 19.33
CA ALA A 133 7.84 -4.92 18.45
C ALA A 133 7.99 -3.58 17.71
N ARG A 134 8.54 -2.55 18.35
CA ARG A 134 8.82 -1.26 17.71
C ARG A 134 9.91 -1.34 16.64
N VAL A 135 10.94 -2.16 16.84
CA VAL A 135 11.92 -2.47 15.78
C VAL A 135 11.24 -3.13 14.59
N ALA A 136 10.42 -4.16 14.84
CA ALA A 136 9.67 -4.83 13.77
C ALA A 136 8.71 -3.87 13.05
N GLN A 137 8.08 -2.95 13.78
CA GLN A 137 7.20 -1.94 13.22
C GLN A 137 7.95 -0.93 12.34
N GLY A 138 9.17 -0.55 12.73
CA GLY A 138 10.05 0.27 11.91
C GLY A 138 10.48 -0.43 10.61
N VAL A 139 10.75 -1.74 10.68
CA VAL A 139 10.98 -2.58 9.48
C VAL A 139 9.74 -2.56 8.56
N GLY A 140 8.55 -2.78 9.12
CA GLY A 140 7.29 -2.75 8.36
C GLY A 140 7.05 -1.39 7.68
N GLY A 141 7.29 -0.29 8.41
CA GLY A 141 7.22 1.07 7.89
C GLY A 141 8.22 1.31 6.75
N ALA A 142 9.47 0.89 6.93
CA ALA A 142 10.53 1.07 5.93
C ALA A 142 10.24 0.32 4.62
N LEU A 143 9.58 -0.84 4.69
CA LEU A 143 9.12 -1.58 3.51
C LEU A 143 7.93 -0.90 2.82
N LEU A 144 7.00 -0.33 3.60
CA LEU A 144 5.79 0.31 3.09
C LEU A 144 6.08 1.59 2.31
N THR A 145 6.92 2.48 2.84
CA THR A 145 7.14 3.83 2.29
C THR A 145 7.65 3.85 0.84
N PRO A 146 8.76 3.16 0.47
CA PRO A 146 9.23 3.17 -0.92
C PRO A 146 8.33 2.34 -1.84
N ALA A 147 7.73 1.26 -1.33
CA ALA A 147 6.82 0.42 -2.10
C ALA A 147 5.51 1.15 -2.44
N SER A 148 4.97 1.96 -1.51
CA SER A 148 3.75 2.74 -1.70
C SER A 148 3.94 3.82 -2.76
N LEU A 149 5.01 4.62 -2.64
CA LEU A 149 5.39 5.61 -3.63
C LEU A 149 5.63 4.96 -4.99
N GLY A 150 6.28 3.80 -5.00
CA GLY A 150 6.58 3.11 -6.24
C GLY A 150 5.34 2.56 -6.96
N LEU A 151 4.34 2.05 -6.23
CA LEU A 151 3.05 1.63 -6.77
C LEU A 151 2.23 2.82 -7.27
N LEU A 152 2.27 3.92 -6.52
CA LEU A 152 1.61 5.17 -6.87
C LEU A 152 2.12 5.73 -8.21
N LEU A 153 3.44 5.76 -8.39
CA LEU A 153 4.08 6.23 -9.62
C LEU A 153 3.81 5.31 -10.83
N ALA A 154 3.69 4.00 -10.60
CA ALA A 154 3.36 3.03 -11.64
C ALA A 154 1.93 3.23 -12.20
N GLY A 155 1.01 3.73 -11.39
CA GLY A 155 -0.36 4.06 -11.80
C GLY A 155 -0.54 5.48 -12.34
N THR A 156 0.50 6.33 -12.31
CA THR A 156 0.40 7.76 -12.62
C THR A 156 1.04 8.09 -13.99
N PRO A 157 0.33 8.79 -14.89
CA PRO A 157 0.91 9.30 -16.14
C PRO A 157 2.10 10.22 -15.88
N ASP A 158 3.12 10.17 -16.75
CA ASP A 158 4.37 10.91 -16.60
C ASP A 158 4.17 12.42 -16.35
N SER A 159 3.19 13.04 -17.01
CA SER A 159 2.85 14.47 -16.85
C SER A 159 2.33 14.86 -15.46
N MET A 160 1.82 13.89 -14.68
CA MET A 160 1.24 14.14 -13.35
C MET A 160 2.10 13.61 -12.21
N ARG A 161 3.22 12.94 -12.47
CA ARG A 161 4.03 12.30 -11.42
C ARG A 161 4.49 13.29 -10.35
N MET A 162 5.00 14.46 -10.72
CA MET A 162 5.43 15.48 -9.74
C MET A 162 4.28 15.95 -8.84
N ALA A 163 3.11 16.23 -9.40
CA ALA A 163 1.94 16.64 -8.62
C ALA A 163 1.46 15.52 -7.69
N THR A 164 1.53 14.26 -8.13
CA THR A 164 1.19 13.09 -7.32
C THR A 164 2.18 12.85 -6.18
N VAL A 165 3.49 13.03 -6.42
CA VAL A 165 4.52 12.96 -5.36
C VAL A 165 4.32 14.07 -4.34
N ALA A 166 4.01 15.30 -4.78
CA ALA A 166 3.71 16.41 -3.89
C ALA A 166 2.49 16.12 -3.00
N LYS A 167 1.41 15.57 -3.58
CA LYS A 167 0.22 15.14 -2.83
C LYS A 167 0.52 13.99 -1.86
N TRP A 168 1.40 13.08 -2.23
CA TRP A 168 1.81 12.00 -1.34
C TRP A 168 2.64 12.53 -0.17
N GLY A 169 3.56 13.48 -0.43
CA GLY A 169 4.36 14.13 0.60
C GLY A 169 3.55 14.97 1.58
N SER A 170 2.36 15.48 1.20
CA SER A 170 1.49 16.18 2.15
C SER A 170 0.78 15.26 3.16
N LEU A 171 0.80 13.93 2.95
CA LEU A 171 0.24 12.95 3.89
C LEU A 171 1.21 12.51 4.99
N THR A 172 2.50 12.82 4.87
CA THR A 172 3.58 12.40 5.78
C THR A 172 4.16 13.60 6.49
#